data_AF-A0A1H5VE25-F1
#
_entry.id   AF-A0A1H5VE25-F1
#
_cell.length_a   1.000
_cell.length_b   1.000
_cell.length_c   1.000
_cell.angle_alpha   90.00
_cell.angle_beta   90.00
_cell.angle_gamma   90.00
#
_symmetry.space_group_name_H-M   'P 1'
#
loop_
_entity.id
_entity.type
_entity.pdbx_description
1 polymer ?
#
loop_
_entity_poly.entity_id
_entity_poly.type
_entity_poly.pdbx_seq_one_letter_code
_entity_poly.pdbx_strand_id
1 'polypeptide(L)'
;MHKLTFLKHENIPLFKCSFCGKCYNFLEATSYLKIKMRGCCWYFPKYKLIDIKNILDLGKEDFIYEIANLINSKIEKYHIEVLGYFDEEKYNKLKPKSDDFDTKLFFRLCPFFDKDGCKLDFTLRPHPCNLYLCREIIEACGQEYEYYKRERKDYFAYCNYYNDVLAKELEYKSLNLVNNFEEAIKLLKEIDVPKFDFRNLKDIIININEQIAV
;
A
#
# COMPACT_ATOMS: atom_id res chain seq x y z
N MET A 1 -18.84 14.74 10.07
CA MET A 1 -19.19 13.64 9.16
C MET A 1 -17.98 13.33 8.30
N HIS A 2 -17.54 12.07 8.27
CA HIS A 2 -16.42 11.64 7.46
C HIS A 2 -16.94 10.95 6.20
N LYS A 3 -16.06 10.70 5.24
CA LYS A 3 -16.42 10.01 4.00
C LYS A 3 -15.32 9.11 3.51
N LEU A 4 -15.74 8.02 2.86
CA LEU A 4 -14.90 7.20 2.01
C LEU A 4 -15.21 7.58 0.56
N THR A 5 -14.19 8.04 -0.16
CA THR A 5 -14.26 8.42 -1.56
C THR A 5 -13.34 7.50 -2.36
N PHE A 6 -13.79 7.12 -3.56
CA PHE A 6 -12.97 6.42 -4.53
C PHE A 6 -12.31 7.43 -5.47
N LEU A 7 -10.98 7.47 -5.49
CA LEU A 7 -10.20 8.23 -6.45
C LEU A 7 -9.44 7.29 -7.36
N LYS A 8 -9.18 7.70 -8.59
CA LYS A 8 -8.32 6.96 -9.52
C LYS A 8 -7.54 7.93 -10.39
N HIS A 9 -6.32 7.56 -10.72
CA HIS A 9 -5.51 8.21 -11.74
C HIS A 9 -4.89 7.14 -12.62
N GLU A 10 -5.23 7.16 -13.90
CA GLU A 10 -4.92 6.07 -14.83
C GLU A 10 -5.32 4.71 -14.23
N ASN A 11 -4.37 3.81 -14.08
CA ASN A 11 -4.57 2.47 -13.55
C ASN A 11 -4.39 2.37 -12.03
N ILE A 12 -4.28 3.49 -11.31
CA ILE A 12 -3.96 3.50 -9.87
C ILE A 12 -5.17 3.98 -9.06
N PRO A 13 -5.85 3.10 -8.32
CA PRO A 13 -6.97 3.47 -7.45
C PRO A 13 -6.49 3.95 -6.08
N LEU A 14 -7.34 4.69 -5.37
CA LEU A 14 -7.18 5.08 -3.98
C LEU A 14 -8.53 5.04 -3.25
N PHE A 15 -8.55 4.37 -2.11
CA PHE A 15 -9.64 4.43 -1.13
C PHE A 15 -9.34 5.54 -0.14
N LYS A 16 -9.85 6.75 -0.41
CA LYS A 16 -9.59 7.94 0.40
C LYS A 16 -10.63 8.05 1.50
N CYS A 17 -10.23 7.77 2.75
CA CYS A 17 -11.05 8.01 3.92
C CYS A 17 -10.66 9.33 4.62
N SER A 18 -11.63 10.21 4.84
CA SER A 18 -11.40 11.50 5.51
C SER A 18 -11.27 11.41 7.04
N PHE A 19 -11.32 10.20 7.61
CA PHE A 19 -11.03 9.92 9.02
C PHE A 19 -9.60 9.42 9.25
N CYS A 20 -8.89 8.99 8.21
CA CYS A 20 -7.51 8.56 8.33
C CYS A 20 -6.65 9.66 8.98
N GLY A 21 -5.81 9.28 9.94
CA GLY A 21 -5.02 10.22 10.74
C GLY A 21 -5.76 10.80 11.96
N LYS A 22 -7.03 10.41 12.20
CA LYS A 22 -7.80 10.74 13.41
C LYS A 22 -8.22 9.51 14.22
N CYS A 23 -7.60 8.37 13.93
CA CYS A 23 -7.99 7.04 14.41
C CYS A 23 -7.28 6.61 15.70
N TYR A 24 -7.21 7.49 16.70
CA TYR A 24 -6.42 7.29 17.93
C TYR A 24 -6.71 5.98 18.68
N ASN A 25 -7.97 5.52 18.66
CA ASN A 25 -8.41 4.33 19.41
C ASN A 25 -8.54 3.07 18.54
N PHE A 26 -8.09 3.12 17.28
CA PHE A 26 -8.20 1.96 16.39
C PHE A 26 -7.03 1.01 16.64
N LEU A 27 -7.28 -0.30 16.57
CA LEU A 27 -6.22 -1.28 16.79
C LEU A 27 -5.10 -1.08 15.76
N GLU A 28 -5.47 -0.88 14.50
CA GLU A 28 -4.60 -0.63 13.36
C GLU A 28 -3.71 0.63 13.50
N ALA A 29 -4.12 1.60 14.33
CA ALA A 29 -3.37 2.83 14.60
C ALA A 29 -2.47 2.71 15.84
N THR A 30 -2.60 1.62 16.62
CA THR A 30 -1.82 1.38 17.82
C THR A 30 -0.33 1.38 17.50
N SER A 31 0.43 2.14 18.30
CA SER A 31 1.86 2.32 18.13
C SER A 31 2.58 2.30 19.48
N TYR A 32 3.47 1.32 19.65
CA TYR A 32 4.41 1.29 20.77
C TYR A 32 5.68 2.07 20.47
N LEU A 33 5.79 2.73 19.32
CA LEU A 33 6.91 3.63 19.02
C LEU A 33 6.76 4.97 19.75
N LYS A 34 7.74 5.85 19.58
CA LYS A 34 7.64 7.25 20.05
C LYS A 34 6.50 7.99 19.34
N ILE A 35 6.27 7.67 18.07
CA ILE A 35 5.17 8.20 17.26
C ILE A 35 3.88 7.51 17.72
N LYS A 36 3.00 8.25 18.38
CA LYS A 36 1.74 7.71 18.91
C LYS A 36 0.68 7.53 17.84
N MET A 37 0.58 8.47 16.91
CA MET A 37 -0.36 8.36 15.81
C MET A 37 0.35 8.24 14.48
N ARG A 38 0.45 7.01 13.99
CA ARG A 38 1.02 6.66 12.68
C ARG A 38 -0.03 6.17 11.67
N GLY A 39 -1.26 6.00 12.13
CA GLY A 39 -2.32 5.32 11.37
C GLY A 39 -1.90 3.92 10.93
N CYS A 40 -2.37 3.50 9.75
CA CYS A 40 -2.05 2.20 9.17
C CYS A 40 -0.67 2.10 8.49
N CYS A 41 0.25 3.04 8.75
CA CYS A 41 1.59 3.09 8.14
C CYS A 41 2.60 2.17 8.84
N TRP A 42 2.28 0.88 8.99
CA TRP A 42 3.17 -0.15 9.55
C TRP A 42 3.76 -1.08 8.49
N TYR A 43 3.10 -1.25 7.35
CA TYR A 43 3.61 -2.11 6.29
C TYR A 43 4.85 -1.51 5.63
N PHE A 44 5.78 -2.39 5.28
CA PHE A 44 6.89 -2.04 4.41
C PHE A 44 6.38 -2.16 2.96
N PRO A 45 6.42 -1.06 2.19
CA PRO A 45 5.85 -1.03 0.86
C PRO A 45 6.62 -1.96 -0.07
N LYS A 46 5.87 -2.85 -0.72
CA LYS A 46 6.36 -3.82 -1.69
C LYS A 46 5.78 -3.50 -3.05
N TYR A 47 6.64 -3.08 -3.96
CA TYR A 47 6.32 -2.76 -5.35
C TYR A 47 6.47 -4.01 -6.19
N LYS A 48 5.35 -4.62 -6.55
CA LYS A 48 5.31 -5.72 -7.53
C LYS A 48 5.56 -5.17 -8.94
N LEU A 49 5.82 -6.05 -9.91
CA LEU A 49 6.05 -5.63 -11.31
C LEU A 49 4.89 -4.81 -11.86
N ILE A 50 3.65 -5.14 -11.51
CA ILE A 50 2.48 -4.36 -11.93
C ILE A 50 2.43 -2.96 -11.30
N ASP A 51 2.89 -2.81 -10.05
CA ASP A 51 2.97 -1.49 -9.40
C ASP A 51 4.06 -0.65 -10.08
N ILE A 52 5.22 -1.26 -10.34
CA ILE A 52 6.33 -0.63 -11.07
C ILE A 52 5.86 -0.20 -12.47
N LYS A 53 5.19 -1.08 -13.21
CA LYS A 53 4.62 -0.79 -14.53
C LYS A 53 3.66 0.40 -14.50
N ASN A 54 2.71 0.41 -13.57
CA ASN A 54 1.76 1.51 -13.43
C ASN A 54 2.48 2.86 -13.18
N ILE A 55 3.54 2.87 -12.39
CA ILE A 55 4.34 4.07 -12.12
C ILE A 55 5.15 4.50 -13.36
N LEU A 56 5.72 3.54 -14.09
CA LEU A 56 6.44 3.78 -15.35
C LEU A 56 5.52 4.39 -16.41
N ASP A 57 4.27 3.96 -16.49
CA ASP A 57 3.26 4.49 -17.42
C ASP A 57 2.86 5.94 -17.11
N LEU A 58 3.10 6.41 -15.88
CA LEU A 58 2.97 7.81 -15.51
C LEU A 58 4.22 8.64 -15.84
N GLY A 59 5.23 8.04 -16.47
CA GLY A 59 6.53 8.68 -16.73
C GLY A 59 7.33 8.94 -15.47
N LYS A 60 7.07 8.22 -14.37
CA LYS A 60 7.74 8.39 -13.06
C LYS A 60 8.86 7.38 -12.84
N GLU A 61 9.65 7.17 -13.89
CA GLU A 61 10.80 6.25 -13.87
C GLU A 61 11.83 6.61 -12.81
N ASP A 62 12.13 7.90 -12.64
CA ASP A 62 13.06 8.39 -11.60
C ASP A 62 12.71 7.88 -10.20
N PHE A 63 11.43 7.74 -9.89
CA PHE A 63 10.99 7.20 -8.60
C PHE A 63 11.33 5.71 -8.44
N ILE A 64 11.25 4.92 -9.52
CA ILE A 64 11.63 3.50 -9.51
C ILE A 64 13.13 3.36 -9.24
N TYR A 65 13.96 4.20 -9.86
CA TYR A 65 15.39 4.26 -9.58
C TYR A 65 15.68 4.77 -8.18
N GLU A 66 14.94 5.77 -7.68
CA GLU A 66 15.08 6.27 -6.31
C GLU A 66 14.84 5.14 -5.31
N ILE A 67 13.70 4.45 -5.38
CA ILE A 67 13.38 3.38 -4.42
C ILE A 67 14.35 2.21 -4.53
N ALA A 68 14.85 1.87 -5.72
CA ALA A 68 15.83 0.80 -5.89
C ALA A 68 17.18 1.12 -5.23
N ASN A 69 17.56 2.41 -5.18
CA ASN A 69 18.84 2.86 -4.65
C ASN A 69 18.81 3.24 -3.16
N LEU A 70 17.66 3.16 -2.49
CA LEU A 70 17.58 3.37 -1.05
C LEU A 70 18.36 2.28 -0.30
N ILE A 71 19.13 2.67 0.73
CA ILE A 71 19.96 1.74 1.52
C ILE A 71 19.18 0.62 2.20
N ASN A 72 17.90 0.88 2.50
CA ASN A 72 16.96 -0.02 3.13
C ASN A 72 16.06 -0.74 2.13
N SER A 73 16.36 -0.68 0.83
CA SER A 73 15.61 -1.43 -0.17
C SER A 73 16.17 -2.82 -0.37
N LYS A 74 15.24 -3.77 -0.49
CA LYS A 74 15.50 -5.14 -0.87
C LYS A 74 14.98 -5.37 -2.28
N ILE A 75 15.91 -5.52 -3.22
CA ILE A 75 15.58 -5.87 -4.60
C ILE A 75 15.51 -7.40 -4.69
N GLU A 76 14.37 -7.90 -5.13
CA GLU A 76 14.10 -9.30 -5.38
C GLU A 76 13.76 -9.48 -6.87
N LYS A 77 13.81 -10.71 -7.39
CA LYS A 77 13.69 -10.96 -8.83
C LYS A 77 12.54 -10.19 -9.51
N TYR A 78 11.39 -10.12 -8.85
CA TYR A 78 10.15 -9.54 -9.40
C TYR A 78 9.44 -8.58 -8.44
N HIS A 79 10.14 -7.99 -7.48
CA HIS A 79 9.62 -6.87 -6.69
C HIS A 79 10.74 -6.08 -6.02
N ILE A 80 10.42 -4.86 -5.62
CA ILE A 80 11.25 -4.03 -4.76
C ILE A 80 10.49 -3.82 -3.45
N GLU A 81 11.11 -4.15 -2.31
CA GLU A 81 10.54 -3.89 -0.99
C GLU A 81 11.39 -2.85 -0.26
N VAL A 82 10.79 -1.75 0.19
CA VAL A 82 11.50 -0.71 0.96
C VAL A 82 11.26 -0.95 2.44
N LEU A 83 12.29 -1.39 3.16
CA LEU A 83 12.16 -1.80 4.55
C LEU A 83 12.05 -0.58 5.47
N GLY A 84 11.10 -0.61 6.39
CA GLY A 84 10.95 0.43 7.40
C GLY A 84 11.70 0.12 8.69
N TYR A 85 11.37 0.87 9.73
CA TYR A 85 11.90 0.63 11.06
C TYR A 85 11.06 -0.43 11.80
N PHE A 86 11.73 -1.31 12.56
CA PHE A 86 11.12 -2.26 13.48
C PHE A 86 11.87 -2.25 14.81
N ASP A 87 11.17 -1.92 15.90
CA ASP A 87 11.73 -1.94 17.27
C ASP A 87 11.67 -3.37 17.84
N GLU A 88 12.60 -4.20 17.38
CA GLU A 88 12.65 -5.62 17.74
C GLU A 88 12.93 -5.83 19.24
N GLU A 89 13.81 -5.02 19.84
CA GLU A 89 14.12 -5.11 21.27
C GLU A 89 12.88 -4.87 22.11
N LYS A 90 12.11 -3.81 21.81
CA LYS A 90 10.89 -3.51 22.55
C LYS A 90 9.79 -4.52 22.28
N TYR A 91 9.66 -5.02 21.05
CA TYR A 91 8.73 -6.10 20.73
C TYR A 91 9.06 -7.35 21.56
N ASN A 92 10.32 -7.76 21.60
CA ASN A 92 10.77 -8.93 22.35
C ASN A 92 10.64 -8.76 23.87
N LYS A 93 10.67 -7.51 24.37
CA LYS A 93 10.41 -7.20 25.78
C LYS A 93 8.93 -7.24 26.14
N LEU A 94 8.04 -6.68 25.32
CA LEU A 94 6.62 -6.56 25.62
C LEU A 94 5.79 -7.78 25.22
N LYS A 95 6.17 -8.46 24.12
CA LYS A 95 5.48 -9.62 23.54
C LYS A 95 3.94 -9.55 23.62
N PRO A 96 3.31 -8.47 23.12
CA PRO A 96 1.87 -8.34 23.16
C PRO A 96 1.19 -9.48 22.40
N LYS A 97 0.05 -9.93 22.92
CA LYS A 97 -0.78 -10.98 22.33
C LYS A 97 -2.04 -10.36 21.72
N SER A 98 -2.43 -10.86 20.56
CA SER A 98 -3.71 -10.61 19.91
C SER A 98 -4.06 -11.87 19.13
N ASP A 99 -5.33 -12.24 19.13
CA ASP A 99 -5.80 -13.46 18.48
C ASP A 99 -5.99 -13.27 16.96
N ASP A 100 -6.18 -12.02 16.52
CA ASP A 100 -6.59 -11.68 15.15
C ASP A 100 -5.71 -10.60 14.48
N PHE A 101 -4.64 -10.16 15.14
CA PHE A 101 -3.76 -9.10 14.63
C PHE A 101 -2.27 -9.41 14.88
N ASP A 102 -1.44 -9.20 13.85
CA ASP A 102 0.02 -9.34 14.01
C ASP A 102 0.56 -8.20 14.88
N THR A 103 0.88 -8.52 16.13
CA THR A 103 1.30 -7.51 17.10
C THR A 103 2.68 -6.92 16.82
N LYS A 104 3.49 -7.53 15.92
CA LYS A 104 4.76 -6.93 15.44
C LYS A 104 4.52 -5.58 14.78
N LEU A 105 3.35 -5.40 14.17
CA LEU A 105 2.99 -4.20 13.43
C LEU A 105 2.93 -2.96 14.33
N PHE A 106 2.62 -3.13 15.62
CA PHE A 106 2.63 -2.02 16.58
C PHE A 106 4.02 -1.42 16.83
N PHE A 107 5.08 -2.13 16.41
CA PHE A 107 6.48 -1.75 16.56
C PHE A 107 7.13 -1.41 15.21
N ARG A 108 6.33 -1.32 14.14
CA ARG A 108 6.80 -1.00 12.80
C ARG A 108 6.43 0.42 12.38
N LEU A 109 7.33 1.02 11.60
CA LEU A 109 7.08 2.28 10.93
C LEU A 109 7.49 2.17 9.46
N CYS A 110 6.56 2.48 8.56
CA CYS A 110 6.83 2.58 7.13
C CYS A 110 7.92 3.63 6.86
N PRO A 111 8.87 3.38 5.92
CA PRO A 111 9.94 4.33 5.60
C PRO A 111 9.45 5.62 4.95
N PHE A 112 8.21 5.63 4.45
CA PHE A 112 7.56 6.80 3.85
C PHE A 112 6.55 7.49 4.77
N PHE A 113 6.56 7.17 6.06
CA PHE A 113 5.78 7.90 7.05
C PHE A 113 6.39 9.28 7.36
N ASP A 114 5.54 10.27 7.52
CA ASP A 114 5.84 11.61 8.06
C ASP A 114 4.70 12.04 9.02
N LYS A 115 4.87 13.14 9.74
CA LYS A 115 3.91 13.67 10.75
C LYS A 115 2.47 13.80 10.22
N ASP A 116 2.31 14.07 8.92
CA ASP A 116 1.02 14.29 8.26
C ASP A 116 0.52 13.04 7.52
N GLY A 117 1.19 11.89 7.68
CA GLY A 117 0.86 10.62 7.04
C GLY A 117 1.91 10.18 6.03
N CYS A 118 1.50 9.49 4.95
CA CYS A 118 2.45 9.05 3.94
C CYS A 118 2.94 10.23 3.09
N LYS A 119 4.27 10.41 2.99
CA LYS A 119 4.90 11.47 2.20
C LYS A 119 4.82 11.25 0.69
N LEU A 120 4.51 10.04 0.24
CA LEU A 120 4.36 9.73 -1.19
C LEU A 120 3.00 10.19 -1.70
N ASP A 121 2.96 10.72 -2.93
CA ASP A 121 1.71 10.82 -3.68
C ASP A 121 1.09 9.42 -3.85
N PHE A 122 -0.24 9.32 -3.86
CA PHE A 122 -0.90 8.02 -3.96
C PHE A 122 -0.60 7.31 -5.28
N THR A 123 -0.29 8.04 -6.35
CA THR A 123 0.10 7.48 -7.65
C THR A 123 1.46 6.79 -7.60
N LEU A 124 2.24 6.98 -6.53
CA LEU A 124 3.55 6.36 -6.31
C LEU A 124 3.51 5.26 -5.25
N ARG A 125 2.34 4.94 -4.68
CA ARG A 125 2.21 3.92 -3.64
C ARG A 125 1.84 2.58 -4.29
N PRO A 126 2.31 1.45 -3.74
CA PRO A 126 1.87 0.14 -4.22
C PRO A 126 0.39 -0.06 -3.87
N HIS A 127 -0.33 -0.83 -4.68
CA HIS A 127 -1.78 -0.97 -4.55
C HIS A 127 -2.30 -1.35 -3.15
N PRO A 128 -1.63 -2.18 -2.31
CA PRO A 128 -2.15 -2.49 -0.99
C PRO A 128 -2.21 -1.24 -0.11
N CYS A 129 -1.22 -0.33 -0.21
CA CYS A 129 -1.20 0.91 0.55
C CYS A 129 -2.35 1.85 0.18
N ASN A 130 -2.75 1.85 -1.10
CA ASN A 130 -3.85 2.70 -1.57
C ASN A 130 -5.24 2.15 -1.27
N LEU A 131 -5.37 0.84 -1.09
CA LEU A 131 -6.66 0.16 -0.94
C LEU A 131 -6.92 -0.36 0.48
N TYR A 132 -5.97 -0.16 1.38
CA TYR A 132 -6.11 -0.53 2.78
C TYR A 132 -7.10 0.39 3.50
N LEU A 133 -7.96 -0.22 4.31
CA LEU A 133 -8.86 0.47 5.25
C LEU A 133 -8.86 -0.34 6.55
N CYS A 134 -8.83 0.35 7.69
CA CYS A 134 -8.94 -0.28 9.01
C CYS A 134 -10.32 -0.94 9.18
N ARG A 135 -10.39 -1.97 10.03
CA ARG A 135 -11.63 -2.71 10.31
C ARG A 135 -12.76 -1.80 10.78
N GLU A 136 -12.47 -0.85 11.66
CA GLU A 136 -13.47 0.07 12.20
C GLU A 136 -14.04 1.00 11.10
N ILE A 137 -13.24 1.36 10.09
CA ILE A 137 -13.73 2.11 8.92
C ILE A 137 -14.66 1.24 8.08
N ILE A 138 -14.26 -0.01 7.85
CA ILE A 138 -15.04 -0.97 7.06
C ILE A 138 -16.40 -1.22 7.74
N GLU A 139 -16.39 -1.45 9.05
CA GLU A 139 -17.60 -1.65 9.85
C GLU A 139 -18.51 -0.41 9.81
N ALA A 140 -17.94 0.78 9.97
CA ALA A 140 -18.70 2.03 9.93
C ALA A 140 -19.30 2.35 8.54
N CYS A 141 -18.76 1.78 7.47
CA CYS A 141 -19.34 1.87 6.12
C CYS A 141 -20.54 0.93 5.92
N GLY A 142 -20.71 -0.08 6.79
CA GLY A 142 -21.81 -1.04 6.71
C GLY A 142 -21.92 -1.76 5.36
N GLN A 143 -23.14 -2.03 4.92
CA GLN A 143 -23.41 -2.79 3.68
C GLN A 143 -22.94 -2.07 2.41
N GLU A 144 -22.84 -0.73 2.43
CA GLU A 144 -22.38 0.04 1.27
C GLU A 144 -20.93 -0.30 0.89
N TYR A 145 -20.13 -0.76 1.86
CA TYR A 145 -18.76 -1.18 1.62
C TYR A 145 -18.64 -2.38 0.67
N GLU A 146 -19.69 -3.20 0.48
CA GLU A 146 -19.60 -4.36 -0.40
C GLU A 146 -19.23 -4.00 -1.86
N TYR A 147 -19.57 -2.79 -2.33
CA TYR A 147 -19.13 -2.31 -3.65
C TYR A 147 -17.63 -2.03 -3.68
N TYR A 148 -17.09 -1.35 -2.68
CA TYR A 148 -15.64 -1.10 -2.54
C TYR A 148 -14.86 -2.41 -2.36
N LYS A 149 -15.40 -3.34 -1.58
CA LYS A 149 -14.81 -4.65 -1.34
C LYS A 149 -14.69 -5.46 -2.64
N ARG A 150 -15.72 -5.47 -3.49
CA ARG A 150 -15.69 -6.11 -4.81
C ARG A 150 -14.66 -5.45 -5.71
N GLU A 151 -14.65 -4.12 -5.77
CA GLU A 151 -13.66 -3.36 -6.55
C GLU A 151 -12.23 -3.71 -6.15
N ARG A 152 -11.95 -3.68 -4.83
CA ARG A 152 -10.64 -4.06 -4.28
C ARG A 152 -10.29 -5.49 -4.66
N LYS A 153 -11.22 -6.44 -4.50
CA LYS A 153 -10.98 -7.86 -4.82
C LYS A 153 -10.59 -8.03 -6.28
N ASP A 154 -11.34 -7.42 -7.19
CA ASP A 154 -11.12 -7.58 -8.63
C ASP A 154 -9.83 -6.87 -9.07
N TYR A 155 -9.55 -5.69 -8.52
CA TYR A 155 -8.30 -4.99 -8.80
C TYR A 155 -7.07 -5.77 -8.27
N PHE A 156 -7.17 -6.40 -7.10
CA PHE A 156 -6.11 -7.29 -6.61
C PHE A 156 -5.94 -8.52 -7.52
N ALA A 157 -7.02 -9.09 -8.04
CA ALA A 157 -6.94 -10.21 -8.99
C ALA A 157 -6.26 -9.78 -10.30
N TYR A 158 -6.63 -8.61 -10.83
CA TYR A 158 -5.95 -7.96 -11.95
C TYR A 158 -4.45 -7.78 -11.68
N CYS A 159 -4.08 -7.19 -10.54
CA CYS A 159 -2.69 -6.95 -10.18
C CYS A 159 -1.90 -8.25 -10.09
N ASN A 160 -2.47 -9.30 -9.49
CA ASN A 160 -1.79 -10.58 -9.38
C ASN A 160 -1.61 -11.23 -10.76
N TYR A 161 -2.65 -11.26 -11.59
CA TYR A 161 -2.57 -11.83 -12.94
C TYR A 161 -1.49 -11.14 -13.78
N TYR A 162 -1.52 -9.81 -13.86
CA TYR A 162 -0.55 -9.08 -14.69
C TYR A 162 0.85 -9.03 -14.07
N ASN A 163 0.98 -9.09 -12.75
CA ASN A 163 2.29 -9.31 -12.14
C ASN A 163 2.92 -10.63 -12.62
N ASP A 164 2.14 -11.71 -12.71
CA ASP A 164 2.63 -13.01 -13.15
C ASP A 164 2.93 -13.02 -14.66
N VAL A 165 2.13 -12.32 -15.47
CA VAL A 165 2.42 -12.12 -16.90
C VAL A 165 3.74 -11.37 -17.07
N LEU A 166 3.93 -10.24 -16.39
CA LEU A 166 5.17 -9.45 -16.47
C LEU A 166 6.39 -10.25 -15.98
N ALA A 167 6.22 -11.07 -14.94
CA ALA A 167 7.28 -11.93 -14.44
C ALA A 167 7.70 -12.98 -15.48
N LYS A 168 6.74 -13.58 -16.19
CA LYS A 168 7.01 -14.52 -17.28
C LYS A 168 7.71 -13.85 -18.47
N GLU A 169 7.29 -12.65 -18.85
CA GLU A 169 7.94 -11.89 -19.93
C GLU A 169 9.41 -11.60 -19.62
N LEU A 170 9.71 -11.21 -18.38
CA LEU A 170 11.09 -11.06 -17.91
C LEU A 170 11.84 -12.40 -17.96
N GLU A 171 11.23 -13.47 -17.43
CA GLU A 171 11.83 -14.81 -17.40
C GLU A 171 12.15 -15.34 -18.81
N TYR A 172 11.25 -15.18 -19.78
CA TYR A 172 11.47 -15.60 -21.18
C TYR A 172 12.68 -14.91 -21.82
N LYS A 173 13.01 -13.70 -21.38
CA LYS A 173 14.20 -12.95 -21.81
C LYS A 173 15.40 -13.14 -20.89
N SER A 174 15.31 -14.04 -19.90
CA SER A 174 16.31 -14.25 -18.85
C SER A 174 16.63 -12.98 -18.05
N LEU A 175 15.66 -12.08 -17.89
CA LEU A 175 15.78 -10.82 -17.15
C LEU A 175 15.15 -10.92 -15.76
N ASN A 176 15.64 -10.12 -14.82
CA ASN A 176 15.00 -9.87 -13.52
C ASN A 176 15.55 -8.59 -12.90
N LEU A 177 14.88 -8.07 -11.87
CA LEU A 177 15.27 -6.80 -11.22
C LEU A 177 16.61 -6.87 -10.47
N VAL A 178 17.10 -8.06 -10.10
CA VAL A 178 18.36 -8.21 -9.33
C VAL A 178 19.57 -8.13 -10.25
N ASN A 179 19.55 -8.89 -11.35
CA ASN A 179 20.72 -9.04 -12.23
C ASN A 179 20.69 -8.11 -13.44
N ASN A 180 19.52 -7.62 -13.83
CA ASN A 180 19.29 -6.90 -15.08
C ASN A 180 18.33 -5.74 -14.87
N PHE A 181 18.59 -4.91 -13.86
CA PHE A 181 17.63 -3.88 -13.44
C PHE A 181 17.24 -2.95 -14.59
N GLU A 182 18.21 -2.35 -15.28
CA GLU A 182 17.96 -1.39 -16.36
C GLU A 182 17.22 -2.03 -17.54
N GLU A 183 17.65 -3.22 -17.98
CA GLU A 183 16.99 -3.94 -19.07
C GLU A 183 15.59 -4.41 -18.69
N ALA A 184 15.37 -4.81 -17.43
CA ALA A 184 14.06 -5.17 -16.92
C ALA A 184 13.13 -3.95 -16.90
N ILE A 185 13.57 -2.80 -16.39
CA ILE A 185 12.77 -1.56 -16.41
C ILE A 185 12.45 -1.16 -17.85
N LYS A 186 13.42 -1.22 -18.77
CA LYS A 186 13.20 -0.94 -20.18
C LYS A 186 12.14 -1.86 -20.79
N LEU A 187 12.23 -3.17 -20.57
CA LEU A 187 11.23 -4.11 -21.08
C LEU A 187 9.84 -3.82 -20.49
N LEU A 188 9.75 -3.57 -19.18
CA LEU A 188 8.48 -3.28 -18.53
C LEU A 188 7.80 -2.05 -19.16
N LYS A 189 8.55 -1.01 -19.55
CA LYS A 189 8.00 0.16 -20.25
C LYS A 189 7.41 -0.16 -21.63
N GLU A 190 7.98 -1.14 -22.33
CA GLU A 190 7.58 -1.52 -23.68
C GLU A 190 6.34 -2.44 -23.70
N ILE A 191 6.10 -3.20 -22.63
CA ILE A 191 4.95 -4.11 -22.55
C ILE A 191 3.66 -3.30 -22.39
N ASP A 192 2.68 -3.55 -23.26
CA ASP A 192 1.33 -3.03 -23.06
C ASP A 192 0.55 -3.90 -22.08
N VAL A 193 -0.06 -3.26 -21.07
CA VAL A 193 -0.90 -3.94 -20.08
C VAL A 193 -2.28 -3.28 -20.15
N PRO A 194 -3.34 -4.05 -20.45
CA PRO A 194 -4.70 -3.52 -20.48
C PRO A 194 -5.05 -2.84 -19.16
N LYS A 195 -5.57 -1.61 -19.23
CA LYS A 195 -6.01 -0.89 -18.02
C LYS A 195 -7.18 -1.59 -17.35
N PHE A 196 -7.22 -1.53 -16.02
CA PHE A 196 -8.34 -2.05 -15.25
C PHE A 196 -9.59 -1.19 -15.47
N ASP A 197 -10.71 -1.83 -15.75
CA ASP A 197 -12.00 -1.16 -15.91
C ASP A 197 -12.66 -0.89 -14.55
N PHE A 198 -12.33 0.27 -13.97
CA PHE A 198 -12.84 0.64 -12.65
C PHE A 198 -14.33 0.95 -12.66
N ARG A 199 -15.05 0.43 -11.66
CA ARG A 199 -16.45 0.75 -11.44
C ARG A 199 -16.63 2.20 -10.99
N ASN A 200 -17.82 2.74 -11.25
CA ASN A 200 -18.24 4.00 -10.66
C ASN A 200 -18.75 3.76 -9.23
N LEU A 201 -17.89 4.03 -8.25
CA LEU A 201 -18.22 3.89 -6.83
C LEU A 201 -18.76 5.21 -6.27
N LYS A 202 -19.86 5.14 -5.52
CA LYS A 202 -20.41 6.30 -4.81
C LYS A 202 -19.64 6.55 -3.53
N ASP A 203 -19.52 7.83 -3.14
CA ASP A 203 -19.03 8.22 -1.82
C ASP A 203 -19.89 7.59 -0.73
N ILE A 204 -19.26 7.00 0.30
CA ILE A 204 -19.93 6.47 1.49
C ILE A 204 -19.74 7.47 2.62
N ILE A 205 -20.84 7.86 3.27
CA ILE A 205 -20.81 8.71 4.45
C ILE A 205 -20.52 7.85 5.68
N ILE A 206 -19.51 8.23 6.45
CA ILE A 206 -19.05 7.51 7.62
C ILE A 206 -19.44 8.31 8.88
N ASN A 207 -20.17 7.64 9.77
CA ASN A 207 -20.54 8.15 11.08
C ASN A 207 -19.71 7.44 12.16
N ILE A 208 -18.54 8.01 12.48
CA ILE A 208 -17.70 7.57 13.60
C ILE A 208 -17.75 8.68 14.65
N ASN A 209 -18.04 8.30 15.90
CA ASN A 209 -17.92 9.21 17.03
C ASN A 209 -16.43 9.41 17.32
N GLU A 210 -15.95 10.65 17.27
CA GLU A 210 -14.62 11.02 17.74
C GLU A 210 -14.60 10.84 19.27
N GLN A 211 -14.34 9.62 19.75
CA GLN A 211 -13.94 9.46 21.14
C GLN A 211 -12.50 9.98 21.22
N ILE A 212 -12.36 11.22 21.70
CA ILE A 212 -11.08 11.80 22.07
C ILE A 212 -10.50 10.89 23.15
N ALA A 213 -9.39 10.23 22.84
CA ALA A 213 -8.60 9.57 23.87
C ALA A 213 -8.06 10.67 24.80
N VAL A 214 -8.48 10.65 26.06
CA VAL A 214 -7.90 11.46 27.14
C VAL A 214 -6.46 11.03 27.38
#